data_AF-A0A2W5P502-F1
#
_entry.id   AF-A0A2W5P502-F1
#
_cell.length_a   1.000
_cell.length_b   1.000
_cell.length_c   1.000
_cell.angle_alpha   90.00
_cell.angle_beta   90.00
_cell.angle_gamma   90.00
#
_symmetry.space_group_name_H-M   'P 1'
#
loop_
_entity.id
_entity.type
_entity.pdbx_description
1 polymer ?
#
loop_
_entity_poly.entity_id
_entity_poly.type
_entity_poly.pdbx_seq_one_letter_code
_entity_poly.pdbx_strand_id
1 'polypeptide(L)' 'LLARIELPVTQVTSCAFGGPKLRTLFITSAAVGLDAAQRAAQPLAGGLFAVDVDVAGMPAAVYGGAP' A
#
# COMPACT_ATOMS: atom_id res chain seq x y z
N LEU A 1 16.39 10.50 8.66
CA LEU A 1 16.27 10.63 7.19
C LEU A 1 14.86 10.20 6.79
N LEU A 2 14.27 10.80 5.75
CA LEU A 2 12.96 10.40 5.21
C LEU A 2 13.17 9.73 3.85
N ALA A 3 12.46 8.63 3.59
CA ALA A 3 12.40 7.96 2.28
C ALA A 3 11.02 8.15 1.65
N ARG A 4 10.92 8.12 0.32
CA ARG A 4 9.67 8.17 -0.44
C ARG A 4 9.65 7.05 -1.48
N ILE A 5 8.50 6.37 -1.58
CA ILE A 5 8.22 5.35 -2.61
C ILE A 5 7.20 5.96 -3.56
N GLU A 6 7.55 6.09 -4.84
CA GLU A 6 6.63 6.56 -5.86
C GLU A 6 5.85 5.38 -6.45
N LEU A 7 4.53 5.54 -6.59
CA LEU A 7 3.65 4.57 -7.22
C LEU A 7 3.06 5.15 -8.50
N PRO A 8 2.76 4.31 -9.51
CA PRO A 8 2.20 4.76 -10.80
C PRO A 8 0.69 5.08 -10.71
N VAL A 9 0.24 5.57 -9.55
CA VAL A 9 -1.16 5.90 -9.23
C VAL A 9 -1.20 7.14 -8.36
N THR A 10 -2.22 7.98 -8.54
CA THR A 10 -2.35 9.26 -7.82
C THR A 10 -3.14 9.15 -6.52
N GLN A 11 -3.98 8.12 -6.37
CA GLN A 11 -4.87 7.97 -5.21
C GLN A 11 -4.41 6.84 -4.28
N VAL A 12 -3.25 7.01 -3.63
CA VAL A 12 -2.82 6.12 -2.54
C VAL A 12 -3.71 6.33 -1.32
N THR A 13 -4.17 5.25 -0.68
CA THR A 13 -5.13 5.32 0.42
C THR A 13 -4.56 4.94 1.78
N SER A 14 -3.78 3.85 1.85
CA SER A 14 -3.20 3.36 3.11
C SER A 14 -2.02 2.43 2.85
N CYS A 15 -1.31 2.07 3.92
CA CYS A 15 -0.26 1.05 3.88
C CYS A 15 -0.17 0.27 5.20
N ALA A 16 0.36 -0.95 5.13
CA ALA A 16 0.63 -1.80 6.30
C ALA A 16 1.82 -2.72 6.03
N PHE A 17 2.58 -3.04 7.07
CA PHE A 17 3.64 -4.04 6.98
C PHE A 17 3.05 -5.46 7.01
N GLY A 18 3.67 -6.37 6.26
CA GLY A 18 3.30 -7.77 6.21
C GLY A 18 4.43 -8.64 5.66
N GLY A 19 4.05 -9.86 5.24
CA GLY A 19 4.99 -10.89 4.83
C GLY A 19 5.68 -11.57 6.02
N PRO A 20 6.41 -12.69 5.80
CA PRO A 20 6.92 -13.53 6.88
C PRO A 20 7.91 -12.84 7.83
N LYS A 21 8.57 -11.78 7.36
CA LYS A 21 9.55 -11.01 8.13
C LYS A 21 9.04 -9.61 8.52
N LEU A 22 7.79 -9.29 8.22
CA LEU A 22 7.21 -7.94 8.37
C LEU A 22 8.00 -6.85 7.64
N ARG A 23 8.68 -7.20 6.54
CA ARG A 23 9.51 -6.29 5.73
C ARG A 23 8.91 -5.95 4.37
N THR A 24 7.70 -6.44 4.09
CA THR A 24 6.96 -6.07 2.89
C THR A 24 5.95 -4.99 3.28
N LEU A 25 6.04 -3.80 2.68
CA LEU A 25 5.05 -2.75 2.82
C LEU A 25 3.97 -2.93 1.75
N PHE A 26 2.77 -3.33 2.17
CA PHE A 26 1.59 -3.38 1.32
C PHE A 26 0.96 -2.00 1.25
N ILE A 27 0.60 -1.54 0.05
CA ILE A 27 0.07 -0.19 -0.18
C ILE A 27 -1.20 -0.31 -1.03
N THR A 28 -2.32 0.21 -0.54
CA THR A 28 -3.59 0.23 -1.26
C THR A 28 -3.76 1.54 -2.01
N SER A 29 -4.49 1.48 -3.12
CA SER A 29 -4.91 2.66 -3.87
C SER A 29 -6.39 2.58 -4.22
N ALA A 30 -6.97 3.70 -4.65
CA ALA A 30 -8.33 3.79 -5.16
C ALA A 30 -8.34 4.16 -6.65
N ALA A 31 -9.44 3.80 -7.32
CA ALA A 31 -9.78 4.31 -8.65
C ALA A 31 -11.10 5.09 -8.65
N VAL A 32 -11.72 5.24 -7.47
CA VAL A 32 -13.02 5.91 -7.32
C VAL A 32 -12.86 7.38 -7.71
N GLY A 33 -13.79 7.87 -8.54
CA GLY A 33 -13.78 9.25 -9.01
C GLY A 33 -12.80 9.56 -10.13
N LEU A 34 -11.95 8.61 -10.56
CA LEU A 34 -11.15 8.80 -11.78
C LEU A 34 -12.05 8.74 -13.01
N ASP A 35 -11.84 9.62 -13.99
CA ASP A 35 -12.51 9.56 -15.28
C ASP A 35 -11.88 8.48 -16.20
N ALA A 36 -12.43 8.31 -17.41
CA ALA A 36 -11.94 7.32 -18.36
C ALA A 36 -10.50 7.56 -18.82
N ALA A 37 -10.10 8.82 -19.05
CA ALA A 37 -8.76 9.16 -19.50
C ALA A 37 -7.74 8.95 -18.38
N GLN A 38 -8.08 9.32 -17.15
CA GLN A 38 -7.26 9.14 -15.96
C GLN A 38 -7.07 7.67 -15.63
N ARG A 39 -8.11 6.84 -15.74
CA ARG A 39 -7.98 5.38 -15.58
C ARG A 39 -7.12 4.76 -16.67
N ALA A 40 -7.24 5.22 -17.92
CA ALA A 40 -6.39 4.75 -19.01
C ALA A 40 -4.91 5.14 -18.80
N ALA A 41 -4.64 6.33 -18.27
CA ALA A 41 -3.29 6.79 -17.93
C ALA A 41 -2.71 6.09 -16.69
N GLN A 42 -3.56 5.55 -15.81
CA GLN A 42 -3.17 4.91 -14.55
C GLN A 42 -3.81 3.52 -14.45
N PRO A 43 -3.40 2.55 -15.28
CA PRO A 43 -4.04 1.25 -15.37
C PRO A 43 -3.98 0.43 -14.07
N LEU A 44 -3.12 0.81 -13.12
CA LEU A 44 -2.98 0.17 -11.82
C LEU A 44 -3.76 0.87 -10.69
N ALA A 45 -4.50 1.95 -10.99
CA ALA A 45 -5.32 2.63 -10.00
C ALA A 45 -6.37 1.68 -9.41
N GLY A 46 -6.55 1.72 -8.08
CA GLY A 46 -7.38 0.76 -7.35
C GLY A 46 -6.68 -0.56 -7.01
N GLY A 47 -5.42 -0.73 -7.43
CA GLY A 47 -4.62 -1.92 -7.13
C GLY A 47 -4.01 -1.93 -5.72
N LEU A 48 -3.51 -3.12 -5.38
CA LEU A 48 -2.65 -3.39 -4.21
C LEU A 48 -1.21 -3.53 -4.69
N PHE A 49 -0.30 -2.82 -4.05
CA PHE A 49 1.15 -2.86 -4.31
C PHE A 49 1.87 -3.48 -3.12
N ALA A 50 3.03 -4.08 -3.38
CA ALA A 50 3.92 -4.60 -2.37
C ALA A 50 5.36 -4.18 -2.69
N VAL A 51 6.09 -3.69 -1.69
CA VAL A 51 7.51 -3.35 -1.81
C VAL A 51 8.27 -3.92 -0.63
N ASP A 52 9.44 -4.49 -0.88
CA ASP A 52 10.34 -4.92 0.19
C ASP A 52 11.16 -3.72 0.69
N VAL A 53 11.30 -3.61 2.00
CA VAL A 53 12.07 -2.55 2.66
C VAL A 53 13.03 -3.14 3.71
N ASP A 54 14.06 -2.38 4.06
CA ASP A 54 15.11 -2.85 4.97
C ASP A 54 14.67 -2.92 6.46
N VAL A 55 13.56 -2.25 6.80
CA VAL A 55 13.03 -2.15 8.16
C VAL A 55 11.83 -3.07 8.34
N ALA A 56 11.73 -3.71 9.51
CA ALA A 56 10.56 -4.50 9.87
C ALA A 56 9.49 -3.62 10.55
N GLY A 57 8.22 -3.88 10.24
CA GLY A 57 7.08 -3.35 10.97
C GLY A 57 6.70 -4.19 12.18
N MET A 58 5.47 -3.98 12.66
CA MET A 58 4.87 -4.69 13.79
C MET A 58 3.66 -5.51 13.33
N PRO A 59 3.33 -6.62 14.01
CA PRO A 59 2.08 -7.34 13.78
C PRO A 59 0.85 -6.44 13.99
N ALA A 60 -0.20 -6.68 13.22
CA ALA A 60 -1.48 -6.02 13.45
C ALA A 60 -2.04 -6.41 14.83
N ALA A 61 -2.65 -5.44 15.51
CA ALA A 61 -3.36 -5.71 16.76
C ALA A 61 -4.63 -6.54 16.48
N VAL A 62 -4.88 -7.54 17.31
CA VAL A 62 -6.12 -8.33 17.26
C VAL A 62 -7.20 -7.62 18.07
N TYR A 63 -8.40 -7.49 17.49
CA TYR A 63 -9.54 -6.94 18.19
C TYR A 63 -9.89 -7.82 19.40
N GLY A 64 -9.96 -7.23 20.59
CA GLY A 64 -10.29 -7.94 21.84
C GLY A 64 -9.09 -8.47 22.63
N GLY A 65 -7.84 -8.29 22.16
CA GLY A 65 -6.67 -8.82 22.86
C GLY A 65 -6.21 -10.17 22.30
N ALA A 66 -5.38 -10.88 23.08
CA ALA A 66 -4.46 -11.93 22.63
C ALA A 66 -5.02 -12.92 21.58
N PRO A 67 -4.18 -13.37 20.63
CA PRO A 67 -4.58 -14.28 19.56
C PRO A 67 -5.25 -15.57 20.06
#